data_AF-A0A7Z7BPD9-F1
#
_entry.id   AF-A0A7Z7BPD9-F1
#
_cell.length_a   1.000
_cell.length_b   1.000
_cell.length_c   1.000
_cell.angle_alpha   90.00
_cell.angle_beta   90.00
_cell.angle_gamma   90.00
#
_symmetry.space_group_name_H-M   'P 1'
#
loop_
_entity.id
_entity.type
_entity.pdbx_description
1 polymer ?
#
loop_
_entity_poly.entity_id
_entity_poly.type
_entity_poly.pdbx_seq_one_letter_code
_entity_poly.pdbx_strand_id
1 'polypeptide(L)'
;MGEYQNKAVELMRNRVGENTLNNRIERREAFLRKALTLYHAMGGTTEDLQTAVKDAVSAPAPSIDVAVGDVMYKLAAIGHVADIDIIQAGYNKLDAANLHILSKGKKLLQKQRDQKLATTASAK
;
A
#
# COMPACT_ATOMS: atom_id res chain seq x y z
N MET A 1 -2.47 18.21 4.25
CA MET A 1 -1.98 16.82 4.46
C MET A 1 -0.47 16.84 4.48
N GLY A 2 0.16 15.97 5.27
CA GLY A 2 1.62 15.93 5.43
C GLY A 2 2.34 15.50 4.15
N GLU A 3 3.64 15.79 4.04
CA GLU A 3 4.43 15.51 2.83
C GLU A 3 4.39 14.04 2.43
N TYR A 4 4.60 13.13 3.38
CA TYR A 4 4.50 11.69 3.17
C TYR A 4 3.14 11.28 2.59
N GLN A 5 2.05 11.82 3.16
CA GLN A 5 0.69 11.52 2.73
C GLN A 5 0.44 11.98 1.30
N ASN A 6 0.91 13.17 0.93
CA ASN A 6 0.80 13.67 -0.44
C ASN A 6 1.52 12.75 -1.43
N LYS A 7 2.77 12.36 -1.12
CA LYS A 7 3.57 11.43 -1.94
C LYS A 7 2.91 10.06 -2.07
N ALA A 8 2.35 9.53 -0.98
CA ALA A 8 1.66 8.24 -0.98
C ALA A 8 0.39 8.27 -1.84
N VAL A 9 -0.41 9.34 -1.74
CA VAL A 9 -1.64 9.51 -2.55
C VAL A 9 -1.31 9.65 -4.03
N GLU A 10 -0.28 10.43 -4.38
CA GLU A 10 0.17 10.58 -5.77
C GLU A 10 0.64 9.24 -6.36
N LEU A 11 1.44 8.49 -5.62
CA LEU A 11 1.88 7.16 -6.04
C LEU A 11 0.70 6.21 -6.25
N MET A 12 -0.29 6.22 -5.34
CA MET A 12 -1.49 5.39 -5.49
C MET A 12 -2.30 5.80 -6.72
N ARG A 13 -2.51 7.10 -6.95
CA ARG A 13 -3.16 7.65 -8.15
C ARG A 13 -2.50 7.13 -9.42
N ASN A 14 -1.17 7.19 -9.48
CA ASN A 14 -0.40 6.73 -10.64
C ASN A 14 -0.48 5.21 -10.86
N ARG A 15 -0.78 4.43 -9.82
CA ARG A 15 -0.85 2.96 -9.89
C ARG A 15 -2.22 2.40 -10.21
N VAL A 16 -3.27 2.97 -9.61
CA VAL A 16 -4.65 2.42 -9.71
C VAL A 16 -5.61 3.37 -10.43
N GLY A 17 -5.20 4.59 -10.72
CA GLY A 17 -6.07 5.64 -11.29
C GLY A 17 -6.96 6.29 -10.24
N GLU A 18 -7.50 7.47 -10.59
CA GLU A 18 -8.28 8.32 -9.68
C GLU A 18 -9.59 7.64 -9.21
N ASN A 19 -10.27 6.94 -10.11
CA ASN A 19 -11.55 6.27 -9.80
C ASN A 19 -11.40 5.17 -8.75
N THR A 20 -10.36 4.34 -8.86
CA THR A 20 -10.10 3.27 -7.90
C THR A 20 -9.50 3.81 -6.59
N LEU A 21 -8.73 4.91 -6.66
CA LEU A 21 -8.23 5.59 -5.47
C LEU A 21 -9.37 6.11 -4.58
N ASN A 22 -10.39 6.71 -5.20
CA ASN A 22 -11.53 7.31 -4.49
C ASN A 22 -12.62 6.29 -4.11
N ASN A 23 -12.47 5.01 -4.48
CA ASN A 23 -13.41 3.96 -4.11
C ASN A 23 -13.20 3.53 -2.64
N ARG A 24 -14.16 3.88 -1.78
CA ARG A 24 -14.13 3.60 -0.33
C ARG A 24 -14.09 2.10 -0.01
N ILE A 25 -14.78 1.26 -0.79
CA ILE A 25 -14.79 -0.19 -0.59
C ILE A 25 -13.39 -0.74 -0.86
N GLU A 26 -12.79 -0.36 -1.99
CA GLU A 26 -11.43 -0.76 -2.33
C GLU A 26 -10.40 -0.29 -1.28
N ARG A 27 -10.54 0.92 -0.73
CA ARG A 27 -9.64 1.41 0.33
C ARG A 27 -9.77 0.60 1.61
N ARG A 28 -11.00 0.26 2.02
CA ARG A 28 -11.27 -0.58 3.20
C ARG A 28 -10.64 -1.96 3.05
N GLU A 29 -10.91 -2.64 1.94
CA GLU A 29 -10.41 -4.00 1.70
C GLU A 29 -8.89 -4.04 1.56
N ALA A 30 -8.31 -3.07 0.85
CA ALA A 30 -6.86 -2.98 0.68
C ALA A 30 -6.14 -2.74 2.01
N PHE A 31 -6.69 -1.86 2.86
CA PHE A 31 -6.14 -1.61 4.19
C PHE A 31 -6.24 -2.85 5.08
N LEU A 32 -7.41 -3.49 5.16
CA LEU A 32 -7.62 -4.68 5.99
C LEU A 32 -6.61 -5.78 5.67
N ARG A 33 -6.41 -6.11 4.38
CA ARG A 33 -5.43 -7.11 3.97
C ARG A 33 -4.01 -6.79 4.42
N LYS A 34 -3.62 -5.51 4.45
CA LYS A 34 -2.29 -5.09 4.91
C LYS A 34 -2.17 -5.10 6.43
N ALA A 35 -3.20 -4.69 7.15
CA ALA A 35 -3.26 -4.83 8.60
C ALA A 35 -3.14 -6.31 9.02
N LEU A 36 -3.85 -7.22 8.35
CA LEU A 36 -3.76 -8.67 8.58
C LEU A 36 -2.36 -9.23 8.28
N THR A 37 -1.70 -8.73 7.22
CA THR A 37 -0.33 -9.12 6.90
C THR A 37 0.64 -8.68 8.01
N LEU A 38 0.48 -7.46 8.54
CA LEU A 38 1.29 -6.96 9.65
C LEU A 38 1.04 -7.78 10.92
N TYR A 39 -0.22 -8.05 11.25
CA TYR A 39 -0.60 -8.88 12.38
C TYR A 39 0.06 -10.27 12.33
N HIS A 40 0.01 -10.93 11.17
CA HIS A 40 0.68 -12.21 10.98
C HIS A 40 2.21 -12.11 11.07
N ALA A 41 2.81 -11.06 10.51
CA ALA A 41 4.26 -10.82 10.62
C ALA A 41 4.74 -10.59 12.07
N MET A 42 3.84 -10.17 12.96
CA MET A 42 4.09 -10.05 14.40
C MET A 42 3.86 -11.36 15.17
N GLY A 43 3.60 -12.48 14.49
CA GLY A 43 3.35 -13.79 15.10
C GLY A 43 1.89 -14.07 15.42
N GLY A 44 0.95 -13.22 14.99
CA GLY A 44 -0.47 -13.43 15.18
C GLY A 44 -1.01 -14.66 14.44
N THR A 45 -1.90 -15.39 15.10
CA THR A 45 -2.51 -16.63 14.60
C THR A 45 -3.92 -16.39 14.04
N THR A 46 -4.48 -17.37 13.34
CA THR A 46 -5.85 -17.24 12.79
C THR A 46 -6.89 -17.35 13.91
N GLU A 47 -6.60 -18.15 14.93
CA GLU A 47 -7.41 -18.36 16.12
C GLU A 47 -7.57 -17.05 16.91
N ASP A 48 -6.46 -16.38 17.19
CA ASP A 48 -6.45 -15.09 17.90
C ASP A 48 -7.15 -14.00 17.09
N LEU A 49 -7.00 -14.02 15.76
CA LEU A 49 -7.67 -13.09 14.87
C LEU A 49 -9.19 -13.20 14.95
N GLN A 50 -9.75 -14.42 15.00
CA GLN A 50 -11.20 -14.61 15.09
C GLN A 50 -11.77 -14.04 16.38
N THR A 51 -11.03 -14.17 17.49
CA THR A 51 -11.38 -13.57 18.78
C THR A 51 -11.35 -12.05 18.69
N ALA A 52 -10.26 -11.48 18.18
CA ALA A 52 -10.10 -10.03 18.04
C ALA A 52 -11.18 -9.39 17.14
N VAL A 53 -11.62 -10.09 16.08
CA VAL A 53 -12.70 -9.61 15.20
C VAL A 53 -14.02 -9.50 15.95
N LYS A 54 -14.36 -10.48 16.78
CA LYS A 54 -15.61 -10.46 17.58
C LYS A 54 -15.64 -9.26 18.52
N ASP A 55 -14.52 -8.97 19.18
CA ASP A 55 -14.39 -7.83 20.08
C ASP A 55 -14.42 -6.49 19.33
N ALA A 56 -13.80 -6.43 18.15
CA ALA A 56 -13.77 -5.20 17.35
C ALA A 56 -15.14 -4.80 16.79
N VAL A 57 -16.02 -5.76 16.52
CA VAL A 57 -17.36 -5.51 15.96
C VAL A 57 -18.47 -5.42 17.01
N SER A 58 -18.18 -5.68 18.28
CA SER A 58 -19.17 -5.57 19.36
C SER A 58 -19.46 -4.13 19.78
N ALA A 59 -18.58 -3.18 19.43
CA ALA A 59 -18.76 -1.76 19.70
C ALA A 59 -19.25 -1.00 18.45
N PRO A 60 -19.96 0.13 18.61
CA PRO A 60 -20.28 1.01 17.49
C PRO A 60 -19.01 1.46 16.76
N ALA A 61 -19.07 1.49 15.43
CA ALA A 61 -17.95 1.94 14.62
C ALA A 61 -17.60 3.42 14.91
N PRO A 62 -16.35 3.75 15.26
CA PRO A 62 -15.94 5.14 15.45
C PRO A 62 -15.90 5.91 14.12
N SER A 63 -15.76 7.24 14.21
CA SER A 63 -15.49 8.06 13.04
C SER A 63 -14.12 7.73 12.43
N ILE A 64 -13.94 8.02 11.14
CA ILE A 64 -12.73 7.63 10.38
C ILE A 64 -11.47 8.27 10.98
N ASP A 65 -11.54 9.53 11.39
CA ASP A 65 -10.43 10.26 12.00
C ASP A 65 -9.97 9.62 13.32
N VAL A 66 -10.92 9.22 14.18
CA VAL A 66 -10.62 8.50 15.43
C VAL A 66 -9.99 7.15 15.13
N ALA A 67 -10.56 6.35 14.22
CA ALA A 67 -10.00 5.05 13.84
C ALA A 67 -8.58 5.16 13.25
N VAL A 68 -8.33 6.19 12.44
CA VAL A 68 -6.98 6.47 11.91
C VAL A 68 -6.02 6.84 13.04
N GLY A 69 -6.46 7.66 14.00
CA GLY A 69 -5.68 8.00 15.19
C GLY A 69 -5.27 6.76 16.00
N ASP A 70 -6.21 5.86 16.27
CA ASP A 70 -5.96 4.62 17.01
C ASP A 70 -4.95 3.72 16.31
N VAL A 71 -5.09 3.55 14.99
CA VAL A 71 -4.13 2.78 14.18
C VAL A 71 -2.74 3.41 14.26
N MET A 72 -2.64 4.74 14.14
CA MET A 72 -1.35 5.44 14.22
C MET A 72 -0.70 5.30 15.60
N TYR A 73 -1.49 5.41 16.67
CA TYR A 73 -1.04 5.20 18.05
C TYR A 73 -0.50 3.77 18.26
N LYS A 74 -1.19 2.75 17.75
CA LYS A 74 -0.72 1.36 17.83
C LYS A 74 0.50 1.09 16.95
N LEU A 75 0.56 1.68 15.74
CA LEU A 75 1.75 1.57 14.88
C LEU A 75 3.00 2.14 15.54
N ALA A 76 2.89 3.22 16.31
CA ALA A 76 4.02 3.76 17.06
C ALA A 76 4.56 2.74 18.08
N ALA A 77 3.67 2.05 18.81
CA ALA A 77 4.07 0.99 19.73
C ALA A 77 4.71 -0.21 19.00
N ILE A 78 4.19 -0.59 17.83
CA ILE A 78 4.78 -1.65 17.00
C ILE A 78 6.18 -1.26 16.55
N GLY A 79 6.36 -0.02 16.06
CA GLY A 79 7.67 0.50 15.68
C GLY A 79 8.67 0.47 16.83
N HIS A 80 8.23 0.85 18.04
CA HIS A 80 9.07 0.76 19.24
C HIS A 80 9.50 -0.68 19.56
N VAL A 81 8.57 -1.64 19.57
CA VAL A 81 8.87 -3.05 19.89
C VAL A 81 9.73 -3.72 18.82
N ALA A 82 9.52 -3.37 17.56
CA ALA A 82 10.24 -3.95 16.43
C ALA A 82 11.57 -3.23 16.09
N ASP A 83 11.90 -2.15 16.81
CA ASP A 83 13.01 -1.24 16.50
C ASP A 83 12.97 -0.70 15.05
N ILE A 84 11.80 -0.20 14.65
CA ILE A 84 11.52 0.31 13.30
C ILE A 84 11.05 1.76 13.37
N ASP A 85 11.72 2.64 12.62
CA ASP A 85 11.18 3.93 12.25
C ASP A 85 10.02 3.75 11.25
N ILE A 86 8.80 3.93 11.74
CA ILE A 86 7.57 3.73 10.97
C ILE A 86 7.45 4.70 9.78
N ILE A 87 8.01 5.89 9.88
CA ILE A 87 7.98 6.89 8.81
C ILE A 87 8.96 6.48 7.71
N GLN A 88 10.18 6.07 8.08
CA GLN A 88 11.15 5.54 7.12
C GLN A 88 10.69 4.24 6.47
N ALA A 89 10.04 3.34 7.21
CA ALA A 89 9.41 2.15 6.62
C ALA A 89 8.35 2.54 5.57
N GLY A 90 7.60 3.61 5.82
CA GLY A 90 6.70 4.23 4.86
C GLY A 90 7.43 4.73 3.60
N TYR A 91 8.49 5.51 3.74
CA TYR A 91 9.27 6.02 2.60
C TYR A 91 9.91 4.89 1.78
N ASN A 92 10.48 3.88 2.42
CA ASN A 92 11.01 2.68 1.76
C ASN A 92 9.96 2.01 0.86
N LYS A 93 8.69 2.02 1.29
CA LYS A 93 7.58 1.51 0.47
C LYS A 93 7.32 2.39 -0.77
N LEU A 94 7.38 3.70 -0.62
CA LEU A 94 7.21 4.64 -1.74
C LEU A 94 8.32 4.46 -2.77
N ASP A 95 9.57 4.36 -2.32
CA ASP A 95 10.74 4.22 -3.19
C ASP A 95 10.72 2.89 -3.95
N ALA A 96 10.48 1.77 -3.26
CA ALA A 96 10.31 0.47 -3.89
C ALA A 96 9.18 0.49 -4.94
N ALA A 97 8.12 1.25 -4.68
CA ALA A 97 7.01 1.36 -5.58
C ALA A 97 7.29 2.22 -6.82
N ASN A 98 8.08 3.28 -6.67
CA ASN A 98 8.57 4.14 -7.75
C ASN A 98 9.55 3.39 -8.67
N LEU A 99 10.51 2.66 -8.10
CA LEU A 99 11.42 1.81 -8.87
C LEU A 99 10.68 0.80 -9.75
N HIS A 100 9.61 0.21 -9.21
CA HIS A 100 8.77 -0.71 -9.98
C HIS A 100 8.04 -0.02 -11.16
N ILE A 101 7.63 1.25 -11.02
CA ILE A 101 7.03 2.02 -12.13
C ILE A 101 8.09 2.31 -13.21
N LEU A 102 9.27 2.79 -12.80
CA LEU A 102 10.37 3.10 -13.72
C LEU A 102 10.82 1.87 -14.52
N SER A 103 10.95 0.72 -13.84
CA SER A 103 11.33 -0.54 -14.51
C SER A 103 10.27 -1.01 -15.53
N LYS A 104 8.96 -0.83 -15.25
CA LYS A 104 7.90 -1.10 -16.22
C LYS A 104 7.97 -0.17 -17.42
N GLY A 105 8.19 1.13 -17.21
CA GLY A 105 8.36 2.12 -18.27
C GLY A 105 9.53 1.78 -19.19
N LYS A 106 10.69 1.42 -18.62
CA LYS A 106 11.86 0.99 -19.39
C LYS A 106 11.58 -0.25 -20.25
N LYS A 107 10.86 -1.24 -19.71
CA LYS A 107 10.47 -2.44 -20.48
C LYS A 107 9.51 -2.13 -21.62
N LEU A 108 8.56 -1.21 -21.43
CA LEU A 108 7.65 -0.76 -22.49
C LEU A 108 8.38 -0.06 -23.63
N LEU A 109 9.30 0.85 -23.30
CA LEU A 109 10.11 1.55 -24.29
C LEU A 109 11.02 0.59 -25.08
N GLN A 110 11.62 -0.40 -24.40
CA GLN A 110 12.41 -1.43 -25.06
C GLN A 110 11.56 -2.25 -26.05
N LYS A 111 10.37 -2.70 -25.63
CA LYS A 111 9.43 -3.42 -26.52
C LYS A 111 9.03 -2.61 -27.75
N GLN A 112 8.76 -1.30 -27.58
CA GLN A 112 8.43 -0.42 -28.70
C GLN A 112 9.60 -0.27 -29.67
N ARG A 113 10.84 -0.15 -29.14
CA ARG A 113 12.05 -0.08 -29.97
C ARG A 113 12.26 -1.37 -30.74
N ASP A 114 12.13 -2.52 -30.09
CA ASP A 114 12.32 -3.84 -30.71
C ASP A 114 11.25 -4.10 -31.79
N GLN A 115 9.99 -3.72 -31.54
CA GLN A 115 8.93 -3.79 -32.56
C GLN A 115 9.22 -2.89 -33.76
N LYS A 116 9.67 -1.64 -33.54
CA LYS A 116 9.99 -0.72 -34.63
C LYS A 116 11.17 -1.21 -35.48
N LEU A 117 12.15 -1.87 -34.87
CA LEU A 117 13.27 -2.52 -35.56
C LEU A 117 12.83 -3.75 -36.34
N ALA A 118 11.94 -4.58 -35.79
CA ALA A 118 11.38 -5.74 -36.48
C ALA A 118 10.54 -5.36 -37.70
N THR A 119 9.72 -4.29 -37.61
CA THR A 119 8.91 -3.83 -38.73
C THR A 119 9.73 -3.18 -39.84
N THR A 120 10.87 -2.56 -39.52
CA THR A 120 11.80 -2.02 -40.54
C THR A 120 12.66 -3.10 -41.18
N ALA A 121 12.97 -4.18 -40.47
CA ALA A 121 13.69 -5.32 -41.03
C ALA A 121 12.84 -6.20 -41.95
N SER A 122 11.52 -6.29 -41.73
CA SER A 122 10.59 -7.08 -42.56
C SER A 122 10.06 -6.34 -43.79
N ALA A 123 10.39 -5.05 -43.95
CA ALA A 123 9.98 -4.21 -45.08
C ALA A 123 11.09 -4.02 -46.14
N LYS A 124 12.18 -4.79 -46.03
CA LYS A 124 13.28 -4.90 -47.00
C LYS A 124 13.27 -6.29 -47.60
#